data_AF-A0A167ZRR1-F1
#
_entry.id   AF-A0A167ZRR1-F1
#
_cell.length_a   1.000
_cell.length_b   1.000
_cell.length_c   1.000
_cell.angle_alpha   90.00
_cell.angle_beta   90.00
_cell.angle_gamma   90.00
#
_symmetry.space_group_name_H-M   'P 1'
#
loop_
_entity.id
_entity.type
_entity.pdbx_description
1 polymer ?
#
loop_
_entity_poly.entity_id
_entity_poly.type
_entity_poly.pdbx_seq_one_letter_code
_entity_poly.pdbx_strand_id
1 'polypeptide(L)'
;MSTAPATLQRPTSSAHASSSTATARPQVRASSSAIIPDTTTFQGTFPISIGAGTAIHPRVKIYSFDGPVLIGEGCIIGEKSIIGAPSVPEGMPPKQSVRDSSSAERPARHTVVENFVNVGPLCTISSGVYIRYCTTIEASAYLGANVRVGKHSKVCPNCKVPDGRSVGEWSVVWGGPGSLRSRKRASGDGPRESSGKSAGLGGRAVEDGRLIVLNKEREIVRKLMAANLSARKK
;
A
#
# COMPACT_ATOMS: atom_id res chain seq x y z
N MET A 1 -32.37 22.10 -73.82
CA MET A 1 -32.03 22.47 -72.44
C MET A 1 -32.12 21.19 -71.61
N SER A 2 -30.97 20.54 -71.39
CA SER A 2 -30.86 19.13 -70.99
C SER A 2 -30.27 19.01 -69.57
N THR A 3 -30.63 17.92 -68.91
CA THR A 3 -30.65 17.66 -67.46
C THR A 3 -29.41 16.96 -66.88
N ALA A 4 -29.14 17.26 -65.58
CA ALA A 4 -28.47 16.46 -64.52
C ALA A 4 -26.91 16.34 -64.51
N PRO A 5 -26.23 15.90 -63.41
CA PRO A 5 -26.69 15.52 -62.05
C PRO A 5 -25.84 16.07 -60.86
N ALA A 6 -26.33 15.79 -59.63
CA ALA A 6 -25.71 16.06 -58.34
C ALA A 6 -24.43 15.24 -58.09
N THR A 7 -23.42 15.85 -57.45
CA THR A 7 -22.19 15.19 -57.00
C THR A 7 -22.12 15.21 -55.47
N LEU A 8 -22.25 14.03 -54.84
CA LEU A 8 -21.88 13.78 -53.45
C LEU A 8 -20.36 13.91 -53.27
N GLN A 9 -19.90 14.69 -52.29
CA GLN A 9 -18.52 14.65 -51.82
C GLN A 9 -18.38 13.99 -50.44
N ARG A 10 -17.21 13.36 -50.30
CA ARG A 10 -16.78 12.27 -49.42
C ARG A 10 -16.41 12.75 -48.01
N PRO A 11 -16.65 11.96 -46.94
CA PRO A 11 -16.35 12.38 -45.57
C PRO A 11 -14.84 12.34 -45.28
N THR A 12 -14.31 13.39 -44.64
CA THR A 12 -12.99 13.40 -44.02
C THR A 12 -13.14 13.01 -42.55
N SER A 13 -13.12 11.71 -42.25
CA SER A 13 -12.98 11.23 -40.88
C SER A 13 -11.54 11.45 -40.41
N SER A 14 -11.39 12.29 -39.38
CA SER A 14 -10.18 12.42 -38.58
C SER A 14 -9.74 11.03 -38.08
N ALA A 15 -8.47 10.71 -38.28
CA ALA A 15 -7.86 9.47 -37.84
C ALA A 15 -8.09 9.24 -36.33
N HIS A 16 -9.00 8.33 -36.02
CA HIS A 16 -9.04 7.67 -34.73
C HIS A 16 -7.77 6.85 -34.59
N ALA A 17 -6.84 7.30 -33.75
CA ALA A 17 -5.80 6.45 -33.21
C ALA A 17 -6.49 5.38 -32.34
N SER A 18 -6.68 4.20 -32.92
CA SER A 18 -7.14 3.01 -32.23
C SER A 18 -6.09 2.59 -31.21
N SER A 19 -6.25 3.02 -29.96
CA SER A 19 -5.50 2.44 -28.84
C SER A 19 -5.99 1.02 -28.63
N SER A 20 -5.34 0.10 -29.33
CA SER A 20 -5.54 -1.34 -29.19
C SER A 20 -5.57 -1.76 -27.71
N THR A 21 -6.52 -2.63 -27.42
CA THR A 21 -6.79 -3.31 -26.16
C THR A 21 -5.60 -4.19 -25.75
N ALA A 22 -4.56 -3.56 -25.19
CA ALA A 22 -3.58 -4.31 -24.41
C ALA A 22 -4.28 -4.79 -23.14
N THR A 23 -4.27 -6.10 -22.88
CA THR A 23 -4.55 -6.64 -21.56
C THR A 23 -3.59 -5.94 -20.60
N ALA A 24 -4.10 -4.93 -19.90
CA ALA A 24 -3.31 -3.92 -19.22
C ALA A 24 -2.52 -4.58 -18.10
N ARG A 25 -1.33 -5.10 -18.41
CA ARG A 25 -0.37 -5.50 -17.39
C ARG A 25 -0.08 -4.25 -16.57
N PRO A 26 -0.05 -4.36 -15.24
CA PRO A 26 0.24 -3.22 -14.41
C PRO A 26 1.65 -2.75 -14.76
N GLN A 27 1.80 -1.47 -15.09
CA GLN A 27 3.11 -0.89 -15.32
C GLN A 27 3.84 -0.82 -13.98
N VAL A 28 4.77 -1.72 -13.74
CA VAL A 28 5.57 -1.75 -12.50
C VAL A 28 6.83 -0.91 -12.69
N ARG A 29 6.92 0.19 -11.94
CA ARG A 29 8.11 1.05 -11.87
C ARG A 29 8.83 0.81 -10.56
N ALA A 30 9.93 0.06 -10.59
CA ALA A 30 10.75 -0.19 -9.41
C ALA A 30 12.09 0.56 -9.51
N SER A 31 12.54 1.14 -8.40
CA SER A 31 13.88 1.69 -8.28
C SER A 31 14.95 0.58 -8.32
N SER A 32 16.12 0.86 -8.89
CA SER A 32 17.25 -0.08 -8.99
C SER A 32 17.79 -0.57 -7.64
N SER A 33 17.58 0.19 -6.57
CA SER A 33 18.00 -0.18 -5.20
C SER A 33 16.94 -1.03 -4.46
N ALA A 34 15.73 -1.17 -5.02
CA ALA A 34 14.68 -1.99 -4.41
C ALA A 34 14.99 -3.48 -4.61
N ILE A 35 14.78 -4.28 -3.56
CA ILE A 35 14.92 -5.73 -3.61
C ILE A 35 13.54 -6.34 -3.77
N ILE A 36 13.35 -7.00 -4.91
CA ILE A 36 12.11 -7.67 -5.27
C ILE A 36 12.44 -9.11 -5.63
N PRO A 37 11.94 -10.10 -4.87
CA PRO A 37 12.16 -11.50 -5.18
C PRO A 37 11.25 -11.96 -6.33
N ASP A 38 11.72 -12.93 -7.10
CA ASP A 38 11.01 -13.47 -8.28
C ASP A 38 9.65 -14.09 -7.97
N THR A 39 9.44 -14.49 -6.70
CA THR A 39 8.18 -15.07 -6.23
C THR A 39 7.11 -14.02 -5.89
N THR A 40 7.45 -12.73 -5.95
CA THR A 40 6.48 -11.65 -5.75
C THR A 40 5.60 -11.53 -6.98
N THR A 41 4.29 -11.56 -6.77
CA THR A 41 3.32 -11.47 -7.87
C THR A 41 2.71 -10.08 -7.92
N PHE A 42 2.75 -9.47 -9.11
CA PHE A 42 2.08 -8.20 -9.41
C PHE A 42 0.89 -8.49 -10.32
N GLN A 43 -0.30 -8.07 -9.92
CA GLN A 43 -1.51 -8.20 -10.70
C GLN A 43 -2.30 -6.90 -10.63
N GLY A 44 -2.94 -6.49 -11.72
CA GLY A 44 -3.65 -5.22 -11.75
C GLY A 44 -3.68 -4.61 -13.13
N THR A 45 -4.43 -3.53 -13.27
CA THR A 45 -4.49 -2.71 -14.49
C THR A 45 -3.82 -1.36 -14.29
N PHE A 46 -3.70 -0.92 -13.03
CA PHE A 46 -3.13 0.36 -12.67
C PHE A 46 -1.60 0.26 -12.44
N PRO A 47 -0.87 1.40 -12.53
CA PRO A 47 0.56 1.40 -12.33
C PRO A 47 0.93 1.16 -10.86
N ILE A 48 2.03 0.43 -10.66
CA ILE A 48 2.61 0.13 -9.35
C ILE A 48 3.98 0.79 -9.30
N SER A 49 4.22 1.65 -8.31
CA SER A 49 5.52 2.31 -8.13
C SER A 49 6.17 1.86 -6.83
N ILE A 50 7.46 1.52 -6.88
CA ILE A 50 8.23 1.02 -5.73
C ILE A 50 9.48 1.89 -5.56
N GLY A 51 9.56 2.55 -4.41
CA GLY A 51 10.62 3.48 -4.06
C GLY A 51 11.98 2.82 -3.81
N ALA A 52 13.01 3.66 -3.78
CA ALA A 52 14.38 3.24 -3.57
C ALA A 52 14.60 2.54 -2.23
N GLY A 53 15.44 1.51 -2.25
CA GLY A 53 15.84 0.80 -1.05
C GLY A 53 14.70 0.04 -0.36
N THR A 54 13.52 -0.11 -0.96
CA THR A 54 12.45 -0.94 -0.39
C THR A 54 12.81 -2.43 -0.52
N ALA A 55 12.56 -3.20 0.54
CA ALA A 55 12.80 -4.64 0.59
C ALA A 55 11.46 -5.38 0.63
N ILE A 56 11.14 -6.11 -0.43
CA ILE A 56 9.94 -6.93 -0.51
C ILE A 56 10.34 -8.38 -0.23
N HIS A 57 9.64 -9.04 0.69
CA HIS A 57 9.89 -10.45 0.99
C HIS A 57 9.27 -11.39 -0.06
N PRO A 58 9.67 -12.68 -0.08
CA PRO A 58 9.10 -13.67 -0.99
C PRO A 58 7.59 -13.84 -0.83
N ARG A 59 6.92 -14.29 -1.90
CA ARG A 59 5.48 -14.61 -1.94
C ARG A 59 4.54 -13.44 -1.61
N VAL A 60 5.03 -12.22 -1.63
CA VAL A 60 4.20 -11.01 -1.51
C VAL A 60 3.32 -10.89 -2.75
N LYS A 61 2.06 -10.49 -2.54
CA LYS A 61 1.10 -10.26 -3.62
C LYS A 61 0.69 -8.81 -3.64
N ILE A 62 0.87 -8.14 -4.78
CA ILE A 62 0.50 -6.75 -4.96
C ILE A 62 -0.56 -6.67 -6.04
N TYR A 63 -1.73 -6.17 -5.65
CA TYR A 63 -2.93 -6.03 -6.45
C TYR A 63 -3.20 -4.54 -6.73
N SER A 64 -3.31 -4.20 -8.01
CA SER A 64 -3.56 -2.83 -8.49
C SER A 64 -4.77 -2.85 -9.43
N PHE A 65 -5.88 -3.45 -8.97
CA PHE A 65 -7.14 -3.53 -9.70
C PHE A 65 -8.07 -2.36 -9.42
N ASP A 66 -8.06 -1.82 -8.19
CA ASP A 66 -8.95 -0.72 -7.78
C ASP A 66 -8.30 0.66 -7.92
N GLY A 67 -6.99 0.72 -8.12
CA GLY A 67 -6.23 1.95 -8.25
C GLY A 67 -4.71 1.72 -8.24
N PRO A 68 -3.93 2.79 -8.48
CA PRO A 68 -2.48 2.74 -8.44
C PRO A 68 -1.98 2.40 -7.02
N VAL A 69 -0.88 1.65 -6.97
CA VAL A 69 -0.19 1.30 -5.72
C VAL A 69 1.14 2.01 -5.68
N LEU A 70 1.31 2.89 -4.69
CA LEU A 70 2.55 3.63 -4.46
C LEU A 70 3.20 3.09 -3.21
N ILE A 71 4.39 2.52 -3.35
CA ILE A 71 5.23 2.09 -2.23
C ILE A 71 6.43 3.03 -2.18
N GLY A 72 6.59 3.69 -1.04
CA GLY A 72 7.66 4.66 -0.79
C GLY A 72 9.03 4.01 -0.65
N GLU A 73 9.96 4.81 -0.15
CA GLU A 73 11.36 4.44 0.00
C GLU A 73 11.65 3.78 1.35
N GLY A 74 12.59 2.84 1.35
CA GLY A 74 13.06 2.21 2.57
C GLY A 74 12.01 1.40 3.33
N CYS A 75 10.95 0.97 2.65
CA CYS A 75 9.92 0.13 3.25
C CYS A 75 10.37 -1.32 3.34
N ILE A 76 9.81 -2.07 4.29
CA ILE A 76 9.98 -3.52 4.39
C ILE A 76 8.59 -4.13 4.29
N ILE A 77 8.39 -5.03 3.32
CA ILE A 77 7.13 -5.74 3.13
C ILE A 77 7.35 -7.21 3.47
N GLY A 78 6.74 -7.67 4.55
CA GLY A 78 6.90 -9.03 5.07
C GLY A 78 6.34 -10.13 4.16
N GLU A 79 6.81 -11.37 4.38
CA GLU A 79 6.46 -12.52 3.55
C GLU A 79 4.94 -12.77 3.52
N LYS A 80 4.43 -13.19 2.36
CA LYS A 80 3.01 -13.53 2.12
C LYS A 80 2.03 -12.38 2.38
N SER A 81 2.52 -11.16 2.57
CA SER A 81 1.65 -10.00 2.71
C SER A 81 0.96 -9.67 1.39
N ILE A 82 -0.27 -9.19 1.50
CA ILE A 82 -1.13 -8.85 0.37
C ILE A 82 -1.38 -7.35 0.41
N ILE A 83 -1.08 -6.66 -0.69
CA ILE A 83 -1.30 -5.21 -0.84
C ILE A 83 -2.35 -4.98 -1.92
N GLY A 84 -3.33 -4.12 -1.65
CA GLY A 84 -4.42 -3.81 -2.57
C GLY A 84 -5.45 -4.93 -2.69
N ALA A 85 -5.65 -5.70 -1.62
CA ALA A 85 -6.68 -6.73 -1.61
C ALA A 85 -8.06 -6.11 -1.88
N PRO A 86 -8.90 -6.74 -2.73
CA PRO A 86 -10.28 -6.31 -2.89
C PRO A 86 -10.97 -6.41 -1.53
N SER A 87 -11.70 -5.37 -1.15
CA SER A 87 -12.42 -5.34 0.12
C SER A 87 -13.50 -6.40 0.13
N VAL A 88 -13.31 -7.47 0.90
CA VAL A 88 -14.37 -8.43 1.22
C VAL A 88 -15.04 -7.95 2.51
N PRO A 89 -16.26 -7.42 2.45
CA PRO A 89 -17.01 -7.10 3.66
C PRO A 89 -17.24 -8.38 4.47
N GLU A 90 -16.91 -8.34 5.77
CA GLU A 90 -17.15 -9.45 6.71
C GLU A 90 -18.63 -9.83 6.68
N GLY A 91 -18.95 -11.06 6.23
CA GLY A 91 -20.32 -11.60 6.21
C GLY A 91 -20.71 -12.38 4.95
N MET A 92 -19.93 -12.32 3.85
CA MET A 92 -20.16 -13.15 2.67
C MET A 92 -19.10 -14.27 2.55
N PRO A 93 -19.49 -15.48 2.10
CA PRO A 93 -18.54 -16.55 1.85
C PRO A 93 -17.51 -16.13 0.79
N PRO A 94 -16.31 -16.74 0.78
CA PRO A 94 -15.26 -16.45 -0.19
C PRO A 94 -15.64 -17.09 -1.54
N LYS A 95 -16.70 -16.62 -2.17
CA LYS A 95 -16.76 -16.75 -3.62
C LYS A 95 -15.68 -15.83 -4.14
N GLN A 96 -14.73 -16.40 -4.88
CA GLN A 96 -13.98 -15.64 -5.88
C GLN A 96 -14.99 -14.67 -6.47
N SER A 97 -14.83 -13.37 -6.22
CA SER A 97 -15.68 -12.35 -6.79
C SER A 97 -15.34 -12.34 -8.28
N VAL A 98 -15.88 -13.33 -8.99
CA VAL A 98 -16.16 -13.25 -10.40
C VAL A 98 -16.89 -11.93 -10.53
N ARG A 99 -16.24 -11.04 -11.25
CA ARG A 99 -16.65 -9.68 -11.55
C ARG A 99 -18.12 -9.68 -11.97
N ASP A 100 -19.01 -9.38 -11.04
CA ASP A 100 -20.37 -8.99 -11.35
C ASP A 100 -20.87 -8.11 -10.22
N SER A 101 -20.90 -6.80 -10.47
CA SER A 101 -22.09 -5.94 -10.28
C SER A 101 -21.71 -4.48 -10.04
N SER A 102 -22.20 -3.64 -10.96
CA SER A 102 -22.32 -2.18 -10.92
C SER A 102 -21.04 -1.37 -11.17
N SER A 103 -20.91 -0.97 -12.43
CA SER A 103 -20.22 0.21 -12.94
C SER A 103 -20.72 1.52 -12.31
N ALA A 104 -20.73 1.60 -10.98
CA ALA A 104 -20.56 2.89 -10.34
C ALA A 104 -19.08 3.25 -10.55
N GLU A 105 -18.79 4.35 -11.23
CA GLU A 105 -17.47 4.97 -11.27
C GLU A 105 -17.01 5.26 -9.84
N ARG A 106 -16.55 4.22 -9.15
CA ARG A 106 -15.95 4.37 -7.83
C ARG A 106 -14.62 5.06 -8.10
N PRO A 107 -14.35 6.21 -7.44
CA PRO A 107 -13.09 6.90 -7.62
C PRO A 107 -11.97 5.91 -7.34
N ALA A 108 -10.96 5.92 -8.21
CA ALA A 108 -9.82 5.03 -8.11
C ALA A 108 -9.27 5.06 -6.67
N ARG A 109 -9.19 3.88 -6.04
CA ARG A 109 -8.76 3.75 -4.66
C ARG A 109 -7.24 3.65 -4.63
N HIS A 110 -6.60 4.80 -4.53
CA HIS A 110 -5.14 4.88 -4.51
C HIS A 110 -4.64 4.30 -3.19
N THR A 111 -3.78 3.29 -3.28
CA THR A 111 -3.14 2.69 -2.11
C THR A 111 -1.75 3.29 -1.99
N VAL A 112 -1.48 3.98 -0.89
CA VAL A 112 -0.25 4.71 -0.68
C VAL A 112 0.42 4.20 0.59
N VAL A 113 1.62 3.67 0.42
CA VAL A 113 2.54 3.31 1.50
C VAL A 113 3.69 4.31 1.43
N GLU A 114 3.80 5.19 2.41
CA GLU A 114 4.88 6.18 2.47
C GLU A 114 6.23 5.57 2.87
N ASN A 115 7.23 6.42 3.07
CA ASN A 115 8.60 6.02 3.34
C ASN A 115 8.77 5.42 4.74
N PHE A 116 9.76 4.52 4.88
CA PHE A 116 10.14 3.89 6.15
C PHE A 116 9.00 3.14 6.86
N VAL A 117 8.08 2.57 6.10
CA VAL A 117 7.00 1.73 6.63
C VAL A 117 7.49 0.29 6.77
N ASN A 118 7.22 -0.31 7.92
CA ASN A 118 7.47 -1.73 8.16
C ASN A 118 6.16 -2.50 8.18
N VAL A 119 5.97 -3.40 7.23
CA VAL A 119 4.81 -4.29 7.15
C VAL A 119 5.27 -5.69 7.52
N GLY A 120 4.69 -6.23 8.58
CA GLY A 120 4.95 -7.59 9.05
C GLY A 120 4.55 -8.66 8.03
N PRO A 121 4.86 -9.93 8.33
CA PRO A 121 4.44 -11.05 7.50
C PRO A 121 2.93 -11.30 7.63
N LEU A 122 2.33 -11.89 6.60
CA LEU A 122 0.90 -12.28 6.57
C LEU A 122 -0.07 -11.10 6.74
N CYS A 123 0.38 -9.86 6.51
CA CYS A 123 -0.49 -8.70 6.60
C CYS A 123 -1.37 -8.59 5.36
N THR A 124 -2.62 -8.16 5.55
CA THR A 124 -3.54 -7.89 4.45
C THR A 124 -3.88 -6.41 4.45
N ILE A 125 -3.50 -5.72 3.38
CA ILE A 125 -3.76 -4.30 3.17
C ILE A 125 -4.76 -4.19 2.02
N SER A 126 -5.96 -3.71 2.32
CA SER A 126 -7.02 -3.53 1.32
C SER A 126 -6.75 -2.32 0.42
N SER A 127 -7.49 -2.22 -0.69
CA SER A 127 -7.42 -1.07 -1.59
C SER A 127 -7.86 0.25 -0.93
N GLY A 128 -7.18 1.35 -1.30
CA GLY A 128 -7.50 2.70 -0.82
C GLY A 128 -6.90 3.04 0.55
N VAL A 129 -6.01 2.19 1.07
CA VAL A 129 -5.35 2.43 2.35
C VAL A 129 -4.21 3.43 2.17
N TYR A 130 -4.11 4.37 3.12
CA TYR A 130 -3.03 5.35 3.22
C TYR A 130 -2.22 5.09 4.48
N ILE A 131 -1.01 4.54 4.32
CA ILE A 131 -0.06 4.31 5.40
C ILE A 131 0.97 5.43 5.37
N ARG A 132 1.00 6.25 6.41
CA ARG A 132 1.93 7.38 6.52
C ARG A 132 3.32 6.91 6.97
N TYR A 133 4.29 7.81 6.83
CA TYR A 133 5.69 7.52 7.08
C TYR A 133 5.95 6.97 8.49
N CYS A 134 7.02 6.16 8.59
CA CYS A 134 7.46 5.60 9.86
C CYS A 134 6.36 4.81 10.59
N THR A 135 5.43 4.17 9.88
CA THR A 135 4.41 3.32 10.51
C THR A 135 4.93 1.88 10.62
N THR A 136 4.63 1.19 11.72
CA THR A 136 4.84 -0.27 11.84
C THR A 136 3.51 -0.99 11.87
N ILE A 137 3.33 -1.94 10.96
CA ILE A 137 2.20 -2.87 10.94
C ILE A 137 2.77 -4.23 11.31
N GLU A 138 2.32 -4.82 12.41
CA GLU A 138 2.82 -6.12 12.85
C GLU A 138 2.11 -7.29 12.16
N ALA A 139 2.67 -8.49 12.37
CA ALA A 139 2.27 -9.71 11.69
C ALA A 139 0.76 -10.00 11.77
N SER A 140 0.21 -10.53 10.68
CA SER A 140 -1.21 -10.95 10.59
C SER A 140 -2.22 -9.83 10.83
N ALA A 141 -1.82 -8.55 10.79
CA ALA A 141 -2.74 -7.43 10.85
C ALA A 141 -3.55 -7.30 9.54
N TYR A 142 -4.82 -6.91 9.68
CA TYR A 142 -5.74 -6.67 8.58
C TYR A 142 -6.13 -5.19 8.56
N LEU A 143 -5.86 -4.50 7.45
CA LEU A 143 -6.31 -3.14 7.21
C LEU A 143 -7.44 -3.16 6.18
N GLY A 144 -8.62 -2.72 6.62
CA GLY A 144 -9.80 -2.55 5.79
C GLY A 144 -9.64 -1.47 4.72
N ALA A 145 -10.62 -1.39 3.82
CA ALA A 145 -10.61 -0.44 2.71
C ALA A 145 -10.65 1.01 3.22
N ASN A 146 -10.00 1.94 2.53
CA ASN A 146 -10.00 3.37 2.89
C ASN A 146 -9.46 3.69 4.31
N VAL A 147 -8.71 2.79 4.93
CA VAL A 147 -8.08 3.05 6.22
C VAL A 147 -6.96 4.08 6.07
N ARG A 148 -6.86 5.01 7.02
CA ARG A 148 -5.78 6.00 7.08
C ARG A 148 -4.95 5.77 8.33
N VAL A 149 -3.70 5.40 8.18
CA VAL A 149 -2.78 5.20 9.32
C VAL A 149 -1.87 6.40 9.47
N GLY A 150 -1.97 7.07 10.62
CA GLY A 150 -1.13 8.22 10.96
C GLY A 150 0.35 7.87 11.11
N LYS A 151 1.18 8.91 11.14
CA LYS A 151 2.65 8.81 11.21
C LYS A 151 3.08 8.30 12.58
N HIS A 152 4.20 7.58 12.61
CA HIS A 152 4.77 7.01 13.85
C HIS A 152 3.76 6.14 14.63
N SER A 153 2.77 5.60 13.93
CA SER A 153 1.77 4.74 14.52
C SER A 153 2.18 3.29 14.41
N LYS A 154 1.66 2.49 15.33
CA LYS A 154 1.91 1.05 15.38
C LYS A 154 0.59 0.30 15.38
N VAL A 155 0.43 -0.63 14.46
CA VAL A 155 -0.67 -1.59 14.44
C VAL A 155 -0.13 -2.90 14.99
N CYS A 156 -0.69 -3.35 16.11
CA CYS A 156 -0.32 -4.59 16.77
C CYS A 156 -0.66 -5.84 15.94
N PRO A 157 -0.13 -7.02 16.29
CA PRO A 157 -0.34 -8.22 15.51
C PRO A 157 -1.79 -8.65 15.63
N ASN A 158 -2.30 -9.37 14.63
CA ASN A 158 -3.68 -9.89 14.61
C ASN A 158 -4.77 -8.81 14.76
N CYS A 159 -4.43 -7.53 14.62
CA CYS A 159 -5.38 -6.44 14.72
C CYS A 159 -6.16 -6.30 13.42
N LYS A 160 -7.49 -6.20 13.53
CA LYS A 160 -8.39 -5.91 12.41
C LYS A 160 -8.84 -4.46 12.48
N VAL A 161 -8.34 -3.64 11.56
CA VAL A 161 -8.77 -2.25 11.41
C VAL A 161 -9.94 -2.23 10.41
N PRO A 162 -11.15 -1.86 10.84
CA PRO A 162 -12.33 -1.85 9.95
C PRO A 162 -12.19 -0.79 8.86
N ASP A 163 -12.95 -0.99 7.78
CA ASP A 163 -13.00 -0.10 6.63
C ASP A 163 -13.31 1.36 7.05
N GLY A 164 -12.63 2.32 6.41
CA GLY A 164 -12.81 3.75 6.63
C GLY A 164 -12.26 4.29 7.95
N ARG A 165 -11.71 3.44 8.85
CA ARG A 165 -11.15 3.91 10.11
C ARG A 165 -9.88 4.72 9.89
N SER A 166 -9.77 5.84 10.60
CA SER A 166 -8.54 6.60 10.72
C SER A 166 -7.84 6.28 12.05
N VAL A 167 -6.54 6.03 11.98
CA VAL A 167 -5.65 5.88 13.12
C VAL A 167 -4.88 7.20 13.23
N GLY A 168 -4.97 7.85 14.39
CA GLY A 168 -4.23 9.08 14.65
C GLY A 168 -2.72 8.87 14.56
N GLU A 169 -1.97 9.97 14.44
CA GLU A 169 -0.51 9.94 14.55
C GLU A 169 -0.08 9.56 15.97
N TRP A 170 1.13 9.00 16.12
CA TRP A 170 1.69 8.57 17.41
C TRP A 170 0.79 7.61 18.19
N SER A 171 -0.04 6.86 17.48
CA SER A 171 -1.05 5.99 18.08
C SER A 171 -0.65 4.54 17.97
N VAL A 172 -0.89 3.79 19.04
CA VAL A 172 -0.80 2.34 19.02
C VAL A 172 -2.21 1.80 18.92
N VAL A 173 -2.48 0.98 17.91
CA VAL A 173 -3.76 0.29 17.74
C VAL A 173 -3.55 -1.16 18.10
N TRP A 174 -4.36 -1.65 19.04
CA TRP A 174 -4.34 -3.03 19.46
C TRP A 174 -5.73 -3.54 19.77
N GLY A 175 -5.90 -4.86 19.78
CA GLY A 175 -7.16 -5.48 20.14
C GLY A 175 -7.58 -6.54 19.15
N GLY A 176 -8.26 -7.57 19.67
CA GLY A 176 -8.74 -8.69 18.90
C GLY A 176 -10.00 -8.37 18.08
N PRO A 177 -10.53 -9.37 17.34
CA PRO A 177 -11.80 -9.24 16.63
C PRO A 177 -12.90 -8.80 17.61
N GLY A 178 -13.49 -7.63 17.37
CA GLY A 178 -14.59 -7.07 18.16
C GLY A 178 -14.22 -6.03 19.23
N SER A 179 -12.94 -5.85 19.60
CA SER A 179 -12.54 -4.82 20.57
C SER A 179 -11.25 -4.13 20.15
N LEU A 180 -11.32 -3.30 19.11
CA LEU A 180 -10.15 -2.57 18.62
C LEU A 180 -9.95 -1.27 19.41
N ARG A 181 -8.99 -1.31 20.33
CA ARG A 181 -8.57 -0.19 21.17
C ARG A 181 -7.46 0.60 20.48
N SER A 182 -7.37 1.87 20.81
CA SER A 182 -6.26 2.72 20.39
C SER A 182 -5.89 3.63 21.54
N ARG A 183 -4.59 3.80 21.76
CA ARG A 183 -4.05 4.86 22.63
C ARG A 183 -3.17 5.71 21.75
N LYS A 184 -3.51 6.99 21.69
CA LYS A 184 -2.59 8.03 21.29
C LYS A 184 -1.53 8.12 22.38
N ARG A 185 -0.26 7.88 22.06
CA ARG A 185 0.82 8.27 22.99
C ARG A 185 0.66 9.77 23.22
N ALA A 186 0.87 10.24 24.44
CA ALA A 186 0.84 11.66 24.73
C ALA A 186 1.93 12.36 23.90
N SER A 187 1.59 12.80 22.69
CA SER A 187 2.10 14.06 22.17
C SER A 187 1.72 15.05 23.27
N GLY A 188 2.68 15.67 23.94
CA GLY A 188 2.45 16.50 25.13
C GLY A 188 1.48 17.66 24.88
N ASP A 189 0.20 17.36 24.92
CA ASP A 189 -0.93 18.28 24.77
C ASP A 189 -1.99 17.83 25.78
N GLY A 190 -1.58 17.88 27.05
CA GLY A 190 -2.51 18.11 28.16
C GLY A 190 -2.90 19.59 28.19
N PRO A 191 -3.90 19.98 29.00
CA PRO A 191 -4.35 21.36 29.09
C PRO A 191 -3.16 22.29 29.33
N ARG A 192 -3.05 23.33 28.50
CA ARG A 192 -1.99 24.35 28.59
C ARG A 192 -2.16 25.15 29.88
N GLU A 193 -1.57 24.69 30.97
CA GLU A 193 -1.15 25.55 32.06
C GLU A 193 0.32 25.93 31.89
N SER A 194 0.56 27.20 32.15
CA SER A 194 1.80 27.94 31.91
C SER A 194 3.03 27.35 32.60
N SER A 195 4.17 27.50 31.90
CA SER A 195 5.56 27.32 32.35
C SER A 195 6.19 25.93 32.11
N GLY A 196 7.28 25.92 31.33
CA GLY A 196 8.22 24.80 31.24
C GLY A 196 8.30 24.10 29.88
N LYS A 197 9.41 24.33 29.17
CA LYS A 197 9.79 23.62 27.94
C LYS A 197 10.01 22.13 28.21
N SER A 198 9.05 21.27 27.87
CA SER A 198 9.32 19.83 27.73
C SER A 198 8.36 19.15 26.75
N ALA A 199 8.50 19.43 25.46
CA ALA A 199 8.16 18.43 24.46
C ALA A 199 9.10 17.24 24.70
N GLY A 200 8.61 16.20 25.37
CA GLY A 200 9.45 15.14 25.97
C GLY A 200 10.48 14.57 25.00
N LEU A 201 11.76 14.79 25.32
CA LEU A 201 12.94 14.30 24.60
C LEU A 201 12.88 12.79 24.30
N GLY A 202 12.16 12.02 25.12
CA GLY A 202 11.99 10.58 24.94
C GLY A 202 11.22 10.15 23.69
N GLY A 203 10.27 10.96 23.19
CA GLY A 203 9.48 10.58 22.01
C GLY A 203 10.32 10.55 20.72
N ARG A 204 11.19 11.56 20.55
CA ARG A 204 12.10 11.66 19.40
C ARG A 204 13.24 10.64 19.51
N ALA A 205 13.86 10.50 20.68
CA ALA A 205 14.95 9.54 20.87
C ALA A 205 14.51 8.08 20.65
N VAL A 206 13.31 7.71 21.12
CA VAL A 206 12.74 6.38 20.86
C VAL A 206 12.48 6.18 19.37
N GLU A 207 12.07 7.23 18.67
CA GLU A 207 11.79 7.15 17.24
C GLU A 207 13.07 7.09 16.40
N ASP A 208 14.10 7.85 16.76
CA ASP A 208 15.42 7.76 16.14
C ASP A 208 16.01 6.36 16.34
N GLY A 209 15.90 5.82 17.56
CA GLY A 209 16.26 4.43 17.86
C GLY A 209 15.48 3.44 17.00
N ARG A 210 14.17 3.62 16.85
CA ARG A 210 13.32 2.77 16.00
C ARG A 210 13.74 2.85 14.54
N LEU A 211 14.08 4.03 14.03
CA LEU A 211 14.53 4.22 12.65
C LEU A 211 15.90 3.58 12.41
N ILE A 212 16.81 3.65 13.37
CA ILE A 212 18.11 2.95 13.34
C ILE A 212 17.88 1.43 13.27
N VAL A 213 16.97 0.90 14.11
CA VAL A 213 16.61 -0.52 14.09
C VAL A 213 16.02 -0.90 12.73
N LEU A 214 15.09 -0.10 12.18
CA LEU A 214 14.51 -0.35 10.86
C LEU A 214 15.56 -0.37 9.74
N ASN A 215 16.52 0.55 9.77
CA ASN A 215 17.61 0.57 8.79
C ASN A 215 18.51 -0.68 8.93
N LYS A 216 18.77 -1.12 10.17
CA LYS A 216 19.56 -2.31 10.44
C LYS A 216 18.83 -3.59 10.04
N GLU A 217 17.55 -3.73 10.37
CA GLU A 217 16.67 -4.80 9.90
C GLU A 217 16.69 -4.86 8.37
N ARG A 218 16.55 -3.71 7.72
CA ARG A 218 16.60 -3.62 6.26
C ARG A 218 17.94 -4.11 5.72
N GLU A 219 19.06 -3.63 6.27
CA GLU A 219 20.39 -4.05 5.84
C GLU A 219 20.59 -5.56 5.98
N ILE A 220 20.13 -6.14 7.08
CA ILE A 220 20.17 -7.60 7.33
C ILE A 220 19.33 -8.34 6.30
N VAL A 221 18.08 -7.89 6.07
CA VAL A 221 17.20 -8.50 5.05
C VAL A 221 17.84 -8.40 3.67
N ARG A 222 18.45 -7.25 3.31
CA ARG A 222 19.14 -7.10 2.03
C ARG A 222 20.30 -8.09 1.88
N LYS A 223 21.14 -8.23 2.91
CA LYS A 223 22.26 -9.19 2.92
C LYS A 223 21.76 -10.63 2.79
N LEU A 224 20.71 -10.99 3.53
CA LEU A 224 20.13 -12.32 3.50
C LEU A 224 19.55 -12.66 2.12
N MET A 225 18.82 -11.73 1.51
CA MET A 225 18.25 -11.95 0.18
C MET A 225 19.31 -12.02 -0.91
N ALA A 226 20.34 -11.17 -0.84
CA ALA A 226 21.48 -11.22 -1.76
C ALA A 226 22.25 -12.55 -1.64
N ALA A 227 22.48 -13.04 -0.42
CA ALA A 227 23.11 -14.34 -0.18
C ALA A 227 22.28 -15.50 -0.76
N ASN A 228 20.95 -15.45 -0.60
CA ASN A 228 20.06 -16.49 -1.10
C ASN A 228 19.97 -16.52 -2.64
N LEU A 229 20.04 -15.34 -3.28
CA LEU A 229 20.18 -15.21 -4.74
C LEU A 229 21.51 -15.80 -5.24
N SER A 230 22.61 -15.60 -4.51
CA SER A 230 23.91 -16.17 -4.85
C SER A 230 23.95 -17.69 -4.64
N ALA A 231 23.26 -18.21 -3.63
CA ALA A 231 23.22 -19.65 -3.33
C ALA A 231 22.48 -20.46 -4.40
N ARG A 232 21.45 -19.87 -5.05
CA ARG A 232 20.70 -20.51 -6.14
C ARG A 232 21.43 -20.58 -7.49
N LYS A 233 22.57 -19.90 -7.64
CA LYS A 233 23.39 -19.90 -8.87
C LYS A 233 24.48 -20.98 -8.88
N LYS A 234 24.61 -21.78 -7.82
CA LYS A 234 25.44 -22.98 -7.75
C LYS A 234 24.55 -24.21 -7.80
#